data_AF-A0A971V0U8-F1
#
_entry.id   AF-A0A971V0U8-F1
#
_cell.length_a   1.000
_cell.length_b   1.000
_cell.length_c   1.000
_cell.angle_alpha   90.00
_cell.angle_beta   90.00
_cell.angle_gamma   90.00
#
_symmetry.space_group_name_H-M   'P 1'
#
loop_
_entity.id
_entity.type
_entity.pdbx_description
1 polymer ?
#
loop_
_entity_poly.entity_id
_entity_poly.type
_entity_poly.pdbx_seq_one_letter_code
_entity_poly.pdbx_strand_id
1 'polypeptide(L)' 'SQADNDEDYLLYFGTNQPALHLFEFSGDAHYEITIIDTWNMTMHTLEKNYSGYSLVPLPQKPYIAVRVRKR' A
#
# COMPACT_ATOMS: atom_id res chain seq x y z
N SER A 1 7.36 -0.33 13.22
CA SER A 1 8.46 -1.31 13.04
C SER A 1 7.91 -2.59 12.44
N GLN A 2 7.79 -2.65 11.12
CA GLN A 2 7.65 -3.89 10.33
C GLN A 2 7.70 -3.47 8.85
N ALA A 3 8.89 -3.42 8.29
CA ALA A 3 9.12 -3.33 6.84
C ALA A 3 10.57 -3.75 6.52
N ASP A 4 11.10 -4.76 7.24
CA ASP A 4 12.53 -5.09 7.15
C ASP A 4 12.81 -6.53 6.70
N ASN A 5 11.84 -7.24 6.10
CA ASN A 5 12.16 -8.53 5.47
C ASN A 5 11.23 -9.08 4.37
N ASP A 6 10.08 -8.47 4.09
CA ASP A 6 9.23 -9.00 3.01
C ASP A 6 9.31 -8.09 1.78
N GLU A 7 9.88 -8.63 0.70
CA GLU A 7 9.87 -8.04 -0.64
C GLU A 7 8.44 -7.87 -1.20
N ASP A 8 7.43 -8.43 -0.51
CA ASP A 8 6.02 -8.39 -0.83
C ASP A 8 5.16 -8.52 0.45
N TYR A 9 4.42 -7.48 0.82
CA TYR A 9 3.61 -7.49 2.04
C TYR A 9 2.25 -6.83 1.84
N LEU A 10 1.29 -7.15 2.72
CA LEU A 10 -0.10 -6.70 2.66
C LEU A 10 -0.50 -5.98 3.94
N LEU A 11 -1.00 -4.75 3.83
CA LEU A 11 -1.64 -4.01 4.91
C LEU A 11 -3.15 -4.04 4.72
N TYR A 12 -3.88 -4.62 5.68
CA TYR A 12 -5.33 -4.59 5.67
C TYR A 12 -5.86 -3.55 6.66
N PHE A 13 -6.69 -2.63 6.18
CA PHE A 13 -7.20 -1.50 6.97
C PHE A 13 -8.50 -1.82 7.73
N GLY A 14 -9.11 -2.99 7.51
CA GLY A 14 -10.35 -3.38 8.20
C GLY A 14 -11.43 -2.32 8.03
N THR A 15 -12.04 -1.86 9.13
CA THR A 15 -13.06 -0.80 9.09
C THR A 15 -12.51 0.62 8.98
N ASN A 16 -11.18 0.81 9.06
CA ASN A 16 -10.55 2.13 8.95
C ASN A 16 -10.64 2.62 7.50
N GLN A 17 -10.91 3.92 7.34
CA GLN A 17 -11.13 4.54 6.02
C GLN A 17 -10.19 5.73 5.81
N PRO A 18 -8.86 5.52 5.92
CA PRO A 18 -7.91 6.60 5.70
C PRO A 18 -8.02 7.16 4.27
N ALA A 19 -7.83 8.46 4.13
CA ALA A 19 -7.64 9.11 2.83
C ALA A 19 -6.20 8.99 2.34
N LEU A 20 -5.26 8.87 3.28
CA LEU A 20 -3.82 8.87 3.03
C LEU A 20 -3.15 7.90 4.00
N HIS A 21 -2.12 7.21 3.52
CA HIS A 21 -1.21 6.43 4.34
C HIS A 21 0.24 6.79 4.01
N LEU A 22 1.06 7.05 5.03
CA LEU A 22 2.49 7.30 4.86
C LEU A 22 3.22 5.96 4.95
N PHE A 23 3.84 5.55 3.86
CA PHE A 23 4.79 4.45 3.86
C PHE A 23 6.21 4.97 4.07
N GLU A 24 6.98 4.25 4.86
CA GLU A 24 8.41 4.45 5.05
C GLU A 24 9.13 3.25 4.43
N PHE A 25 9.64 3.43 3.22
CA PHE A 25 10.41 2.42 2.52
C PHE A 25 11.90 2.59 2.83
N SER A 26 12.59 1.50 3.13
CA SER A 26 14.03 1.52 3.39
C SER A 26 14.83 1.50 2.08
N GLY A 27 15.90 2.30 2.03
CA GLY A 27 16.85 2.34 0.93
C GLY A 27 16.33 2.95 -0.37
N ASP A 28 17.09 2.71 -1.44
CA ASP A 28 16.85 3.30 -2.77
C ASP A 28 15.98 2.44 -3.68
N ALA A 29 15.36 1.38 -3.14
CA ALA A 29 14.51 0.48 -3.91
C ALA A 29 13.19 1.17 -4.30
N HIS A 30 12.64 0.75 -5.44
CA HIS A 30 11.32 1.17 -5.89
C HIS A 30 10.26 0.14 -5.51
N TYR A 31 9.08 0.62 -5.18
CA TYR A 31 7.96 -0.20 -4.74
C TYR A 31 6.74 0.06 -5.61
N GLU A 32 6.10 -1.02 -6.02
CA GLU A 32 4.76 -1.04 -6.60
C GLU A 32 3.72 -1.14 -5.49
N ILE A 33 2.63 -0.40 -5.64
CA ILE A 33 1.53 -0.39 -4.69
C ILE A 33 0.24 -0.76 -5.41
N THR A 34 -0.43 -1.79 -4.90
CA THR A 34 -1.75 -2.22 -5.37
C THR A 34 -2.77 -2.02 -4.26
N ILE A 35 -3.80 -1.23 -4.53
CA ILE A 35 -4.97 -1.07 -3.67
C ILE A 35 -5.97 -2.16 -4.01
N ILE A 36 -6.43 -2.90 -3.01
CA ILE A 36 -7.37 -4.01 -3.13
C ILE A 36 -8.63 -3.66 -2.34
N ASP A 37 -9.76 -3.56 -3.03
CA ASP A 37 -11.07 -3.48 -2.41
C ASP A 37 -11.60 -4.91 -2.25
N THR A 38 -11.49 -5.44 -1.04
CA THR A 38 -11.83 -6.84 -0.76
C THR A 38 -13.34 -7.09 -0.79
N TRP A 39 -14.15 -6.04 -0.67
CA TRP A 39 -15.62 -6.14 -0.72
C TRP A 39 -16.11 -6.21 -2.16
N ASN A 40 -15.59 -5.33 -3.03
CA ASN A 40 -15.95 -5.31 -4.45
C ASN A 40 -15.12 -6.28 -5.29
N MET A 41 -14.16 -6.99 -4.68
CA MET A 41 -13.25 -7.92 -5.35
C MET A 41 -12.46 -7.26 -6.50
N THR A 42 -12.02 -6.02 -6.31
CA THR A 42 -11.24 -5.27 -7.31
C THR A 42 -9.84 -4.95 -6.81
N MET A 43 -8.92 -4.80 -7.75
CA MET A 43 -7.55 -4.36 -7.47
C MET A 43 -7.12 -3.29 -8.48
N HIS A 44 -6.41 -2.29 -7.99
CA HIS A 44 -5.87 -1.19 -8.79
C HIS A 44 -4.43 -0.92 -8.39
N THR A 45 -3.50 -1.21 -9.31
CA THR A 45 -2.09 -0.87 -9.14
C THR A 45 -1.86 0.58 -9.54
N LEU A 46 -1.22 1.33 -8.65
CA LEU A 46 -0.87 2.72 -8.90
C LEU A 46 0.28 2.77 -9.91
N GLU A 47 0.15 3.60 -10.95
CA GLU A 47 1.15 3.72 -12.01
C GLU A 47 2.48 4.35 -11.54
N LYS A 48 2.47 4.94 -10.34
CA LYS A 48 3.64 5.58 -9.73
C LYS A 48 4.51 4.53 -9.02
N ASN A 49 5.83 4.62 -9.22
CA ASN A 49 6.81 3.94 -8.37
C ASN A 49 7.05 4.76 -7.09
N TYR A 50 7.13 4.08 -5.95
CA TYR A 50 7.33 4.70 -4.64
C TYR A 50 8.70 4.34 -4.05
N SER A 51 9.27 5.25 -3.26
CA SER A 51 10.51 5.05 -2.50
C SER A 51 10.56 6.03 -1.32
N GLY A 52 11.44 5.78 -0.34
CA GLY A 52 11.57 6.60 0.87
C GLY A 52 10.24 6.86 1.60
N TYR A 53 10.04 8.09 2.06
CA TYR A 53 8.77 8.54 2.62
C TYR A 53 7.77 8.85 1.51
N SER A 54 6.71 8.05 1.44
CA SER A 54 5.75 8.08 0.34
C SER A 54 4.33 8.13 0.85
N LEU A 55 3.64 9.25 0.56
CA LEU A 55 2.24 9.42 0.88
C LEU A 55 1.37 8.82 -0.22
N VAL A 56 0.54 7.84 0.15
CA VAL A 56 -0.31 7.08 -0.79
C VAL A 56 -1.77 7.43 -0.55
N PRO A 57 -2.50 7.88 -1.59
CA PRO A 57 -3.94 8.10 -1.49
C PRO A 57 -4.69 6.78 -1.42
N LEU A 58 -5.69 6.73 -0.55
CA LEU A 58 -6.57 5.59 -0.33
C LEU A 58 -8.03 6.00 -0.56
N PRO A 59 -8.90 5.07 -0.95
CA PRO A 59 -10.22 5.40 -1.49
C PRO A 59 -11.25 5.83 -0.42
N GLN A 60 -10.85 5.99 0.85
CA GLN A 60 -11.75 6.33 1.97
C GLN A 60 -12.96 5.38 2.06
N LYS A 61 -12.69 4.08 1.97
CA LYS A 61 -13.68 3.01 2.11
C LYS A 61 -13.19 2.00 3.15
N PRO A 62 -14.09 1.26 3.81
CA PRO A 62 -13.70 0.13 4.62
C PRO A 62 -13.23 -1.03 3.71
N TYR A 63 -12.58 -2.01 4.32
CA TYR A 63 -12.17 -3.29 3.72
C TYR A 63 -11.16 -3.14 2.59
N ILE A 64 -10.35 -2.09 2.68
CA ILE A 64 -9.22 -1.86 1.78
C ILE A 64 -8.01 -2.61 2.31
N ALA A 65 -7.35 -3.34 1.42
CA ALA A 65 -5.99 -3.80 1.63
C ALA A 65 -5.04 -3.07 0.66
N VAL A 66 -3.78 -2.91 1.06
CA VAL A 66 -2.71 -2.37 0.21
C VAL A 66 -1.61 -3.40 0.16
N ARG A 67 -1.33 -3.91 -1.03
CA ARG A 67 -0.16 -4.74 -1.29
C ARG A 67 0.98 -3.84 -1.72
N VAL A 68 2.14 -4.03 -1.11
CA VAL A 68 3.38 -3.38 -1.47
C VAL A 68 4.33 -4.47 -1.96
N ARG A 69 4.90 -4.27 -3.15
CA ARG A 69 5.89 -5.18 -3.73
C ARG A 69 7.12 -4.43 -4.19
N LYS A 70 8.30 -4.90 -3.80
CA LYS A 70 9.59 -4.37 -4.29
C LYS A 70 9.75 -4.65 -5.78
N ARG A 71 10.27 -3.67 -6.53
CA ARG A 71 10.60 -3.76 -7.95
C ARG A 71 12.10 -3.97 -8.16
#